data_AF-A0A2G5C6R3-F1
#
_entry.id   AF-A0A2G5C6R3-F1
#
_cell.length_a   1.000
_cell.length_b   1.000
_cell.length_c   1.000
_cell.angle_alpha   90.00
_cell.angle_beta   90.00
_cell.angle_gamma   90.00
#
_symmetry.space_group_name_H-M   'P 1'
#
loop_
_entity.id
_entity.type
_entity.pdbx_description
1 polymer ?
#
loop_
_entity_poly.entity_id
_entity_poly.type
_entity_poly.pdbx_seq_one_letter_code
_entity_poly.pdbx_strand_id
1 'polypeptide(L)'
;MTTQELTIQDLHEQITRLQEENARLKAAQTVNPAQGANGGQGVIAADDSNQKYEQLNQQLAEFKASQAILHHSKSHTAEQLAVQSLQQFQESPFSKEILEHDLPNKLNAPKFDQYAGVGDPTDHIKGFRKSLPLIKEDHLLCLLFQSSLTGPALD
;
A
#
# COMPACT_ATOMS: atom_id res chain seq x y z
N MET A 1 -27.43 0.05 -5.75
CA MET A 1 -26.82 0.98 -4.76
C MET A 1 -26.61 0.21 -3.47
N THR A 2 -25.36 0.05 -3.06
CA THR A 2 -25.00 -0.62 -1.81
C THR A 2 -25.07 0.36 -0.64
N THR A 3 -25.25 -0.13 0.59
CA THR A 3 -25.33 0.71 1.80
C THR A 3 -24.09 1.62 1.95
N GLN A 4 -22.91 1.16 1.53
CA GLN A 4 -21.68 1.95 1.56
C GLN A 4 -21.66 3.08 0.52
N GLU A 5 -22.25 2.88 -0.66
CA GLU A 5 -22.38 3.96 -1.66
C GLU A 5 -23.28 5.08 -1.15
N LEU A 6 -24.33 4.72 -0.41
CA LEU A 6 -25.23 5.69 0.23
C LEU A 6 -24.49 6.53 1.29
N THR A 7 -23.61 5.91 2.09
CA THR A 7 -22.78 6.60 3.09
C THR A 7 -21.75 7.53 2.46
N ILE A 8 -21.13 7.13 1.35
CA ILE A 8 -20.16 7.98 0.65
C ILE A 8 -20.85 9.20 0.03
N GLN A 9 -22.02 9.02 -0.56
CA GLN A 9 -22.79 10.11 -1.15
C GLN A 9 -23.23 11.13 -0.09
N ASP A 10 -23.73 10.66 1.05
CA ASP A 10 -24.12 11.51 2.18
C ASP A 10 -22.94 12.34 2.71
N LEU A 11 -21.76 11.71 2.83
CA LEU A 11 -20.53 12.39 3.25
C LEU A 11 -20.09 13.50 2.28
N HIS A 12 -20.22 13.28 0.97
CA HIS A 12 -19.90 14.29 -0.04
C HIS A 12 -20.84 15.50 0.02
N GLU A 13 -22.14 15.25 0.24
CA GLU A 13 -23.13 16.31 0.38
C GLU A 13 -22.87 17.14 1.64
N GLN A 14 -22.50 16.52 2.76
CA GLN A 14 -22.14 17.23 3.99
C GLN A 14 -20.88 18.08 3.81
N ILE A 15 -19.84 17.57 3.14
CA ILE A 15 -18.63 18.34 2.82
C ILE A 15 -18.97 19.58 1.98
N THR A 16 -19.82 19.41 0.97
CA THR A 16 -20.21 20.50 0.06
C THR A 16 -20.93 21.62 0.81
N ARG A 17 -21.88 21.26 1.68
CA ARG A 17 -22.61 22.23 2.53
C ARG A 17 -21.68 23.00 3.46
N LEU A 18 -20.75 22.30 4.13
CA LEU A 18 -19.77 22.92 5.03
C LEU A 18 -18.82 23.87 4.30
N GLN A 19 -18.45 23.56 3.06
CA GLN A 19 -17.61 24.44 2.23
C GLN A 19 -18.35 25.73 1.87
N GLU A 20 -19.63 25.63 1.49
CA GLU A 20 -20.44 26.79 1.15
C GLU A 20 -20.65 27.71 2.36
N GLU A 21 -20.96 27.14 3.54
CA GLU A 21 -21.13 27.92 4.76
C GLU A 21 -19.83 28.60 5.20
N ASN A 22 -18.68 27.91 5.12
CA ASN A 22 -17.37 28.50 5.36
C ASN A 22 -17.09 29.67 4.40
N ALA A 23 -17.40 29.52 3.11
CA ALA A 23 -17.21 30.58 2.11
C ALA A 23 -18.10 31.79 2.38
N ARG A 24 -19.36 31.58 2.81
CA ARG A 24 -20.31 32.65 3.17
C ARG A 24 -19.85 33.41 4.42
N LEU A 25 -19.42 32.71 5.47
CA LEU A 25 -18.89 33.35 6.68
C LEU A 25 -17.62 34.14 6.41
N LYS A 26 -16.70 33.59 5.60
CA LYS A 26 -15.49 34.28 5.17
C LYS A 26 -15.80 35.54 4.37
N ALA A 27 -16.75 35.46 3.42
CA ALA A 27 -17.17 36.63 2.65
C ALA A 27 -17.77 37.71 3.56
N ALA A 28 -18.65 37.34 4.50
CA ALA A 28 -19.27 38.27 5.44
C ALA A 28 -18.26 39.04 6.33
N GLN A 29 -17.11 38.44 6.66
CA GLN A 29 -16.04 39.11 7.41
C GLN A 29 -15.26 40.14 6.57
N THR A 30 -15.22 39.99 5.23
CA THR A 30 -14.46 40.88 4.34
C THR A 30 -15.19 42.16 3.92
N VAL A 31 -16.50 42.28 4.18
CA VAL A 31 -17.34 43.40 3.70
C VAL A 31 -17.58 44.48 4.78
N ASN A 32 -16.57 44.82 5.60
CA ASN A 32 -16.60 46.08 6.36
C ASN A 32 -15.69 47.11 5.68
N PRO A 33 -16.24 48.05 4.87
CA PRO A 33 -15.49 49.22 4.43
C PRO A 33 -15.37 50.20 5.60
N ALA A 34 -14.15 50.68 5.83
CA ALA A 34 -13.86 51.77 6.73
C ALA A 34 -14.77 52.98 6.48
N GLN A 35 -15.41 53.50 7.53
CA GLN A 35 -15.75 54.93 7.69
C GLN A 35 -16.43 55.21 9.04
N GLY A 36 -15.96 56.24 9.75
CA GLY A 36 -16.79 57.02 10.68
C GLY A 36 -16.30 57.06 12.12
N ALA A 37 -15.87 58.25 12.53
CA ALA A 37 -15.42 58.58 13.88
C ALA A 37 -16.54 58.53 14.95
N ASN A 38 -16.07 58.44 16.21
CA ASN A 38 -16.68 58.93 17.45
C ASN A 38 -17.44 57.92 18.33
N GLY A 39 -16.84 57.65 19.51
CA GLY A 39 -17.50 57.55 20.82
C GLY A 39 -18.42 56.36 21.10
N GLY A 40 -18.04 55.54 22.10
CA GLY A 40 -19.00 54.74 22.87
C GLY A 40 -18.68 53.25 22.93
N GLN A 41 -18.69 52.72 24.16
CA GLN A 41 -18.46 51.33 24.54
C GLN A 41 -19.23 50.31 23.68
N GLY A 42 -18.53 49.24 23.29
CA GLY A 42 -19.13 48.10 22.59
C GLY A 42 -18.10 47.06 22.14
N VAL A 43 -17.10 46.73 22.96
CA VAL A 43 -16.29 45.53 22.78
C VAL A 43 -17.17 44.35 23.19
N ILE A 44 -17.69 43.52 22.27
CA ILE A 44 -17.73 42.02 22.21
C ILE A 44 -18.67 41.64 21.03
N ALA A 45 -18.14 41.29 19.86
CA ALA A 45 -18.92 40.64 18.77
C ALA A 45 -18.04 39.97 17.71
N ALA A 46 -16.78 40.40 17.54
CA ALA A 46 -15.86 39.85 16.54
C ALA A 46 -15.27 38.47 16.94
N ASP A 47 -15.18 38.17 18.24
CA ASP A 47 -14.52 36.96 18.77
C ASP A 47 -15.35 35.69 18.48
N ASP A 48 -16.67 35.77 18.67
CA ASP A 48 -17.60 34.65 18.49
C ASP A 48 -17.75 34.21 17.01
N SER A 49 -17.68 35.18 16.09
CA SER A 49 -17.74 34.91 14.64
C SER A 49 -16.46 34.25 14.11
N ASN A 50 -15.31 34.60 14.69
CA ASN A 50 -14.03 34.00 14.33
C ASN A 50 -13.94 32.57 14.89
N GLN A 51 -14.39 32.37 16.12
CA GLN A 51 -14.49 31.04 16.75
C GLN A 51 -15.44 30.12 15.97
N LYS A 52 -16.57 30.62 15.48
CA LYS A 52 -17.51 29.84 14.64
C LYS A 52 -16.89 29.42 13.31
N TYR A 53 -16.13 30.29 12.66
CA TYR A 53 -15.42 29.96 11.42
C TYR A 53 -14.35 28.90 11.65
N GLU A 54 -13.58 29.02 12.73
CA GLU A 54 -12.55 28.06 13.08
C GLU A 54 -13.12 26.67 13.39
N GLN A 55 -14.23 26.62 14.14
CA GLN A 55 -14.95 25.38 14.42
C GLN A 55 -15.50 24.71 13.15
N LEU A 56 -16.05 25.49 12.23
CA LEU A 56 -16.57 24.98 10.96
C LEU A 56 -15.46 24.48 10.03
N ASN A 57 -14.29 25.11 10.07
CA ASN A 57 -13.12 24.68 9.32
C ASN A 57 -12.52 23.38 9.91
N GLN A 58 -12.55 23.21 11.23
CA GLN A 58 -12.18 21.97 11.90
C GLN A 58 -13.12 20.81 11.50
N GLN A 59 -14.44 21.03 11.52
CA GLN A 59 -15.42 20.03 11.11
C GLN A 59 -15.26 19.63 9.63
N LEU A 60 -14.92 20.59 8.76
CA LEU A 60 -14.62 20.31 7.35
C LEU A 60 -13.35 19.43 7.20
N ALA A 61 -12.32 19.67 8.01
CA ALA A 61 -11.10 18.85 7.99
C ALA A 61 -11.40 17.40 8.41
N GLU A 62 -12.23 17.19 9.43
CA GLU A 62 -12.64 15.87 9.92
C GLU A 62 -13.44 15.07 8.88
N PHE A 63 -14.40 15.73 8.22
CA PHE A 63 -15.18 15.11 7.14
C PHE A 63 -14.30 14.74 5.94
N LYS A 64 -13.36 15.62 5.55
CA LYS A 64 -12.40 15.32 4.48
C LYS A 64 -11.45 14.16 4.85
N ALA A 65 -11.00 14.08 6.09
CA ALA A 65 -10.19 12.96 6.57
C ALA A 65 -10.99 11.64 6.52
N SER A 66 -12.25 11.68 6.94
CA SER A 66 -13.16 10.53 6.88
C SER A 66 -13.41 10.08 5.44
N GLN A 67 -13.58 11.03 4.51
CA GLN A 67 -13.72 10.77 3.07
C GLN A 67 -12.45 10.14 2.50
N ALA A 68 -11.27 10.63 2.87
CA ALA A 68 -10.00 10.03 2.47
C ALA A 68 -9.94 8.57 2.91
N ILE A 69 -10.19 8.26 4.18
CA ILE A 69 -10.16 6.88 4.71
C ILE A 69 -11.13 5.96 3.93
N LEU A 70 -12.34 6.41 3.64
CA LEU A 70 -13.34 5.65 2.86
C LEU A 70 -12.95 5.48 1.37
N HIS A 71 -12.19 6.42 0.80
CA HIS A 71 -11.68 6.28 -0.57
C HIS A 71 -10.52 5.27 -0.65
N HIS A 72 -9.71 5.16 0.42
CA HIS A 72 -8.63 4.18 0.50
C HIS A 72 -9.16 2.76 0.74
N SER A 73 -10.32 2.58 1.40
CA SER A 73 -10.95 1.26 1.52
C SER A 73 -11.56 0.75 0.20
N LYS A 74 -11.91 1.65 -0.72
CA LYS A 74 -12.27 1.30 -2.12
C LYS A 74 -11.07 0.89 -2.99
N SER A 75 -9.83 1.27 -2.62
CA SER A 75 -8.62 0.90 -3.37
C SER A 75 -7.84 -0.26 -2.76
N HIS A 76 -8.10 -0.63 -1.50
CA HIS A 76 -7.49 -1.79 -0.86
C HIS A 76 -8.29 -3.07 -1.11
N THR A 77 -8.78 -3.21 -2.35
CA THR A 77 -9.54 -4.37 -2.79
C THR A 77 -8.58 -5.29 -3.52
N ALA A 78 -8.86 -6.59 -3.48
CA ALA A 78 -8.00 -7.72 -3.88
C ALA A 78 -7.15 -7.54 -5.15
N GLU A 79 -7.53 -6.64 -6.06
CA GLU A 79 -6.77 -6.23 -7.24
C GLU A 79 -5.39 -5.63 -6.92
N GLN A 80 -5.25 -4.82 -5.86
CA GLN A 80 -3.94 -4.24 -5.50
C GLN A 80 -3.03 -5.28 -4.83
N LEU A 81 -3.60 -6.21 -4.06
CA LEU A 81 -2.91 -7.40 -3.55
C LEU A 81 -2.57 -8.39 -4.66
N ALA A 82 -3.44 -8.54 -5.67
CA ALA A 82 -3.20 -9.36 -6.84
C ALA A 82 -2.12 -8.75 -7.73
N VAL A 83 -2.12 -7.42 -7.95
CA VAL A 83 -1.07 -6.72 -8.68
C VAL A 83 0.27 -6.80 -7.94
N GLN A 84 0.29 -6.65 -6.62
CA GLN A 84 1.51 -6.87 -5.82
C GLN A 84 1.97 -8.34 -5.88
N SER A 85 1.05 -9.30 -5.78
CA SER A 85 1.38 -10.73 -5.92
C SER A 85 1.92 -11.04 -7.32
N LEU A 86 1.29 -10.50 -8.37
CA LEU A 86 1.74 -10.65 -9.76
C LEU A 86 3.08 -9.94 -10.00
N GLN A 87 3.35 -8.82 -9.34
CA GLN A 87 4.67 -8.18 -9.34
C GLN A 87 5.72 -9.05 -8.64
N GLN A 88 5.39 -9.73 -7.55
CA GLN A 88 6.28 -10.72 -6.92
C GLN A 88 6.55 -11.93 -7.83
N PHE A 89 5.62 -12.31 -8.71
CA PHE A 89 5.84 -13.35 -9.73
C PHE A 89 6.67 -12.87 -10.94
N GLN A 90 6.79 -11.55 -11.16
CA GLN A 90 7.64 -10.97 -12.19
C GLN A 90 9.10 -10.86 -11.73
N GLU A 91 9.33 -10.84 -10.42
CA GLU A 91 10.65 -10.93 -9.83
C GLU A 91 11.06 -12.41 -9.69
N SER A 92 12.36 -12.69 -9.76
CA SER A 92 12.85 -14.05 -9.56
C SER A 92 12.39 -14.60 -8.19
N PRO A 93 12.01 -15.88 -8.09
CA PRO A 93 11.71 -16.51 -6.80
C PRO A 93 12.94 -16.62 -5.88
N PHE A 94 14.13 -16.31 -6.40
CA PHE A 94 15.37 -16.29 -5.64
C PHE A 94 15.69 -14.89 -5.11
N SER A 95 16.26 -14.81 -3.91
CA SER A 95 16.76 -13.56 -3.35
C SER A 95 17.90 -12.99 -4.21
N LYS A 96 18.13 -11.67 -4.14
CA LYS A 96 19.27 -11.04 -4.83
C LYS A 96 20.61 -11.67 -4.47
N GLU A 97 20.78 -12.08 -3.22
CA GLU A 97 21.96 -12.79 -2.75
C GLU A 97 22.23 -14.09 -3.55
N ILE A 98 21.18 -14.85 -3.87
CA ILE A 98 21.31 -16.05 -4.69
C ILE A 98 21.66 -15.68 -6.13
N LEU A 99 21.00 -14.66 -6.70
CA LEU A 99 21.17 -14.24 -8.10
C LEU A 99 22.55 -13.63 -8.38
N GLU A 100 23.12 -12.91 -7.42
CA GLU A 100 24.40 -12.22 -7.54
C GLU A 100 25.59 -13.09 -7.14
N HIS A 101 25.35 -14.32 -6.66
CA HIS A 101 26.42 -15.21 -6.23
C HIS A 101 27.04 -15.92 -7.43
N ASP A 102 28.33 -15.62 -7.69
CA ASP A 102 29.11 -16.36 -8.67
C ASP A 102 29.27 -17.81 -8.24
N LEU A 103 28.74 -18.72 -9.06
CA LEU A 103 28.97 -20.14 -8.86
C LEU A 103 30.48 -20.40 -8.94
N PRO A 104 31.12 -21.00 -7.93
CA PRO A 104 32.55 -21.23 -7.97
C PRO A 104 32.92 -22.01 -9.24
N ASN A 105 33.78 -21.44 -10.08
CA ASN A 105 34.20 -21.92 -11.41
C ASN A 105 34.75 -23.38 -11.49
N LYS A 106 34.76 -24.11 -10.37
CA LYS A 106 35.25 -25.50 -10.26
C LYS A 106 34.31 -26.43 -9.50
N LEU A 107 33.06 -26.05 -9.26
CA LEU A 107 32.06 -27.01 -8.78
C LEU A 107 31.75 -27.99 -9.91
N ASN A 108 32.51 -29.07 -9.96
CA ASN A 108 32.06 -30.30 -10.59
C ASN A 108 30.84 -30.75 -9.79
N ALA A 109 29.66 -30.33 -10.25
CA ALA A 109 28.40 -30.85 -9.78
C ALA A 109 28.50 -32.40 -9.75
N PRO A 110 28.39 -33.05 -8.59
CA PRO A 110 28.31 -34.49 -8.55
C PRO A 110 27.11 -34.94 -9.41
N LYS A 111 27.17 -36.16 -9.95
CA LYS A 111 26.03 -36.70 -10.71
C LYS A 111 24.82 -36.75 -9.78
N PHE A 112 23.83 -35.93 -10.07
CA PHE A 112 22.55 -35.92 -9.37
C PHE A 112 21.62 -36.95 -9.99
N ASP A 113 20.84 -37.61 -9.14
CA ASP A 113 19.62 -38.28 -9.59
C ASP A 113 18.71 -37.21 -10.20
N GLN A 114 18.29 -37.43 -11.45
CA GLN A 114 17.50 -36.47 -12.21
C GLN A 114 16.02 -36.61 -11.87
N TYR A 115 15.34 -35.50 -11.61
CA TYR A 115 13.92 -35.47 -11.31
C TYR A 115 13.13 -34.91 -12.49
N ALA A 116 12.29 -35.77 -13.07
CA ALA A 116 11.43 -35.43 -14.21
C ALA A 116 10.05 -34.91 -13.81
N GLY A 117 9.82 -34.62 -12.52
CA GLY A 117 8.49 -34.27 -12.00
C GLY A 117 7.63 -35.49 -11.62
N VAL A 118 8.24 -36.68 -11.54
CA VAL A 118 7.56 -37.95 -11.27
C VAL A 118 8.11 -38.57 -9.98
N GLY A 119 7.23 -39.00 -9.08
CA GLY A 119 7.60 -39.51 -7.75
C GLY A 119 7.50 -38.45 -6.65
N ASP A 120 7.93 -38.79 -5.43
CA ASP A 120 7.85 -37.88 -4.27
C ASP A 120 8.91 -36.76 -4.35
N PRO A 121 8.52 -35.49 -4.51
CA PRO A 121 9.47 -34.37 -4.56
C PRO A 121 10.25 -34.20 -3.24
N THR A 122 9.67 -34.61 -2.11
CA THR A 122 10.31 -34.53 -0.80
C THR A 122 11.52 -35.46 -0.73
N ASP A 123 11.39 -36.66 -1.29
CA ASP A 123 12.47 -37.63 -1.31
C ASP A 123 13.56 -37.23 -2.30
N HIS A 124 13.20 -36.60 -3.43
CA HIS A 124 14.17 -35.97 -4.32
C HIS A 124 14.99 -34.90 -3.61
N ILE A 125 14.35 -33.97 -2.88
CA ILE A 125 15.05 -32.91 -2.14
C ILE A 125 16.01 -33.51 -1.09
N LYS A 126 15.58 -34.55 -0.36
CA LYS A 126 16.45 -35.25 0.60
C LYS A 126 17.64 -35.91 -0.11
N GLY A 127 17.43 -36.55 -1.25
CA GLY A 127 18.49 -37.17 -2.06
C GLY A 127 19.49 -36.14 -2.57
N PHE A 128 18.98 -35.06 -3.16
CA PHE A 128 19.78 -33.92 -3.62
C PHE A 128 20.66 -33.35 -2.49
N ARG A 129 20.09 -33.06 -1.31
CA ARG A 129 20.85 -32.52 -0.17
C ARG A 129 21.91 -33.51 0.33
N LYS A 130 21.64 -34.82 0.28
CA LYS A 130 22.62 -35.86 0.63
C LYS A 130 23.76 -35.98 -0.38
N SER A 131 23.51 -35.68 -1.66
CA SER A 131 24.52 -35.72 -2.73
C SER A 131 25.52 -34.57 -2.67
N LEU A 132 25.21 -33.50 -1.93
CA LEU A 132 26.06 -32.33 -1.70
C LEU A 132 26.48 -32.19 -0.23
N PRO A 133 27.15 -33.20 0.37
CA PRO A 133 27.43 -33.21 1.81
C PRO A 133 28.38 -32.10 2.27
N LEU A 134 29.14 -31.50 1.33
CA LEU A 134 30.08 -30.41 1.60
C LEU A 134 29.43 -29.02 1.46
N ILE A 135 28.26 -28.92 0.81
CA ILE A 135 27.55 -27.64 0.63
C ILE A 135 26.58 -27.47 1.79
N LYS A 136 26.86 -26.50 2.67
CA LYS A 136 26.00 -26.17 3.82
C LYS A 136 25.17 -24.91 3.60
N GLU A 137 25.57 -24.09 2.63
CA GLU A 137 24.92 -22.84 2.29
C GLU A 137 23.68 -23.09 1.43
N ASP A 138 22.52 -22.68 1.92
CA ASP A 138 21.24 -22.92 1.22
C ASP A 138 21.20 -22.19 -0.13
N HIS A 139 21.85 -21.02 -0.28
CA HIS A 139 21.92 -20.31 -1.57
C HIS A 139 22.65 -21.10 -2.66
N LEU A 140 23.75 -21.79 -2.31
CA LEU A 140 24.47 -22.67 -3.23
C LEU A 140 23.65 -23.91 -3.57
N LEU A 141 22.90 -24.47 -2.61
CA LEU A 141 21.98 -25.58 -2.87
C LEU A 141 20.90 -25.17 -3.88
N CYS A 142 20.32 -23.97 -3.73
CA CYS A 142 19.34 -23.43 -4.68
C CYS A 142 19.92 -23.26 -6.10
N LEU A 143 21.13 -22.71 -6.23
CA LEU A 143 21.78 -22.52 -7.52
C LEU A 143 22.10 -23.85 -8.23
N LEU A 144 22.44 -24.89 -7.47
CA LEU A 144 22.75 -26.21 -8.00
C LEU A 144 21.49 -27.03 -8.26
N PHE A 145 20.36 -26.74 -7.61
CA PHE A 145 19.16 -27.56 -7.68
C PHE A 145 18.62 -27.72 -9.11
N GLN A 146 18.73 -26.68 -9.94
CA GLN A 146 18.34 -26.71 -11.35
C GLN A 146 19.02 -27.87 -12.12
N SER A 147 20.26 -28.23 -11.77
CA SER A 147 21.00 -29.32 -12.43
C SER A 147 20.55 -30.72 -12.01
N SER A 148 19.65 -30.82 -11.02
CA SER A 148 18.97 -32.05 -10.62
C SER A 148 17.61 -32.24 -11.32
N LEU A 149 17.15 -31.26 -12.10
CA LEU A 149 15.85 -31.29 -12.77
C LEU A 149 16.01 -31.68 -14.25
N THR A 150 15.03 -32.41 -14.76
CA THR A 150 14.98 -32.79 -16.19
C THR A 150 13.54 -32.79 -16.70
N GLY A 151 13.36 -32.82 -18.03
CA GLY A 151 12.05 -32.90 -18.67
C GLY A 151 11.06 -31.83 -18.15
N PRO A 152 9.78 -32.19 -17.93
CA PRO A 152 8.75 -31.22 -17.51
C PRO A 152 8.97 -30.54 -16.16
N ALA A 153 9.93 -31.01 -15.34
CA ALA A 153 10.28 -30.35 -14.08
C ALA A 153 11.35 -29.27 -14.26
N LEU A 154 12.02 -29.23 -15.40
CA LEU A 154 12.99 -28.18 -15.74
C LEU A 154 12.37 -27.05 -16.56
N ASP A 155 11.31 -27.34 -17.32
CA ASP A 155 10.62 -26.44 -18.26
C ASP A 155 9.59 -25.50 -17.61
#